data_AF-A0A5N8XVR0-F1
#
_entry.id   AF-A0A5N8XVR0-F1
#
_cell.length_a   1.000
_cell.length_b   1.000
_cell.length_c   1.000
_cell.angle_alpha   90.00
_cell.angle_beta   90.00
_cell.angle_gamma   90.00
#
_symmetry.space_group_name_H-M   'P 1'
#
loop_
_entity.id
_entity.type
_entity.pdbx_description
1 polymer ?
#
loop_
_entity_poly.entity_id
_entity_poly.type
_entity_poly.pdbx_seq_one_letter_code
_entity_poly.pdbx_strand_id
1 'polypeptide(L)'
;MDGRDLVRSVKAVGSAGAAQGLRAVRAAWRRRRADAAGLPERGAERARVPGPVREVDPGPGGGVVRFARSELRITVTAGGAVFWGWDGAEPEPSYALADRCPVPDPRAVLEPDKDGAWRVVAERVTVIVSRHGAIEVQTPGGVLLRRELPPRWWEPAAGGGARWMQRSEVGADARFFGLGGR
;
A
#
# COMPACT_ATOMS: atom_id res chain seq x y z
N MET A 1 46.31 -28.25 28.92
CA MET A 1 45.06 -27.74 28.31
C MET A 1 45.00 -28.28 26.89
N ASP A 2 44.07 -29.17 26.62
CA ASP A 2 44.08 -30.03 25.42
C ASP A 2 43.22 -29.43 24.29
N GLY A 3 43.83 -29.18 23.12
CA GLY A 3 43.23 -28.47 21.99
C GLY A 3 42.19 -29.26 21.19
N ARG A 4 41.87 -30.48 21.62
CA ARG A 4 40.91 -31.37 20.93
C ARG A 4 39.44 -31.10 21.26
N ASP A 5 39.14 -30.44 22.38
CA ASP A 5 37.74 -30.14 22.75
C ASP A 5 37.14 -28.92 22.04
N LEU A 6 37.96 -27.97 21.59
CA LEU A 6 37.48 -26.80 20.84
C LEU A 6 37.01 -27.12 19.42
N VAL A 7 37.56 -28.15 18.78
CA VAL A 7 37.21 -28.51 17.39
C VAL A 7 35.85 -29.24 17.33
N ARG A 8 35.42 -29.86 18.44
CA ARG A 8 34.13 -30.57 18.50
C ARG A 8 32.94 -29.64 18.77
N SER A 9 33.16 -28.51 19.45
CA SER A 9 32.10 -27.54 19.75
C SER A 9 31.69 -26.71 18.51
N VAL A 10 32.63 -26.42 17.60
CA VAL A 10 32.35 -25.64 16.37
C VAL A 10 31.59 -26.46 15.31
N LYS A 11 31.80 -27.78 15.23
CA LYS A 11 31.07 -28.64 14.27
C LYS A 11 29.61 -28.90 14.66
N ALA A 12 29.26 -28.83 15.94
CA ALA A 12 27.89 -29.12 16.42
C ALA A 12 26.91 -27.95 16.18
N VAL A 13 27.40 -26.70 16.15
CA VAL A 13 26.56 -25.51 15.91
C VAL A 13 26.24 -25.33 14.42
N GLY A 14 27.09 -25.81 13.51
CA GLY A 14 26.88 -25.70 12.06
C GLY A 14 25.78 -26.61 11.50
N SER A 15 25.55 -27.78 12.09
CA SER A 15 24.58 -28.77 11.58
C SER A 15 23.15 -28.51 12.08
N ALA A 16 22.98 -28.02 13.31
CA ALA A 16 21.69 -27.61 13.85
C ALA A 16 21.13 -26.38 13.08
N GLY A 17 22.00 -25.41 12.75
CA GLY A 17 21.64 -24.24 11.94
C GLY A 17 21.26 -24.60 10.50
N ALA A 18 21.93 -25.58 9.88
CA ALA A 18 21.60 -26.03 8.52
C ALA A 18 20.23 -26.73 8.45
N ALA A 19 19.90 -27.60 9.41
CA ALA A 19 18.60 -28.27 9.47
C ALA A 19 17.45 -27.29 9.79
N GLN A 20 17.71 -26.24 10.58
CA GLN A 20 16.75 -25.18 10.87
C GLN A 20 16.58 -24.23 9.67
N GLY A 21 17.67 -23.92 8.96
CA GLY A 21 17.65 -23.16 7.70
C GLY A 21 16.89 -23.89 6.58
N LEU A 22 17.10 -25.20 6.41
CA LEU A 22 16.34 -26.02 5.46
C LEU A 22 14.85 -26.06 5.82
N ARG A 23 14.49 -26.12 7.11
CA ARG A 23 13.09 -26.05 7.57
C ARG A 23 12.47 -24.68 7.28
N ALA A 24 13.20 -23.59 7.49
CA ALA A 24 12.75 -22.24 7.17
C ALA A 24 12.53 -22.04 5.66
N VAL A 25 13.48 -22.51 4.83
CA VAL A 25 13.36 -22.50 3.36
C VAL A 25 12.16 -23.34 2.91
N ARG A 26 11.98 -24.54 3.47
CA ARG A 26 10.85 -25.42 3.14
C ARG A 26 9.51 -24.82 3.57
N ALA A 27 9.46 -24.15 4.73
CA ALA A 27 8.28 -23.42 5.18
C ALA A 27 7.97 -22.20 4.29
N ALA A 28 8.99 -21.43 3.90
CA ALA A 28 8.84 -20.32 2.95
C ALA A 28 8.36 -20.80 1.58
N TRP A 29 8.89 -21.92 1.09
CA TRP A 29 8.50 -22.51 -0.18
C TRP A 29 7.07 -23.08 -0.15
N ARG A 30 6.68 -23.74 0.94
CA ARG A 30 5.29 -24.19 1.14
C ARG A 30 4.32 -23.02 1.21
N ARG A 31 4.65 -21.95 1.94
CA ARG A 31 3.85 -20.72 1.97
C ARG A 31 3.70 -20.12 0.57
N ARG A 32 4.81 -19.95 -0.14
CA ARG A 32 4.80 -19.46 -1.53
C ARG A 32 3.95 -20.32 -2.47
N ARG A 33 3.95 -21.64 -2.29
CA ARG A 33 3.08 -22.55 -3.07
C ARG A 33 1.60 -22.43 -2.66
N ALA A 34 1.30 -22.35 -1.37
CA ALA A 34 -0.06 -22.17 -0.89
C ALA A 34 -0.66 -20.84 -1.41
N ASP A 35 0.13 -19.75 -1.36
CA ASP A 35 -0.26 -18.44 -1.87
C ASP A 35 -0.45 -18.44 -3.40
N ALA A 36 0.22 -19.35 -4.12
CA ALA A 36 0.18 -19.44 -5.59
C ALA A 36 -0.88 -20.41 -6.14
N ALA A 37 -1.30 -21.42 -5.36
CA ALA A 37 -2.17 -22.50 -5.83
C ALA A 37 -3.58 -22.03 -6.23
N GLY A 38 -4.03 -20.88 -5.73
CA GLY A 38 -5.31 -20.27 -6.09
C GLY A 38 -5.23 -19.17 -7.15
N LEU A 39 -4.03 -18.86 -7.68
CA LEU A 39 -3.87 -17.77 -8.64
C LEU A 39 -4.02 -18.28 -10.07
N PRO A 40 -4.77 -17.57 -10.94
CA PRO A 40 -4.89 -17.94 -12.35
C PRO A 40 -3.52 -17.91 -13.05
N GLU A 41 -3.38 -18.73 -14.10
CA GLU A 41 -2.16 -18.79 -14.90
C GLU A 41 -1.82 -17.44 -15.54
N ARG A 42 -0.54 -17.12 -15.60
CA ARG A 42 -0.03 -15.82 -16.06
C ARG A 42 0.05 -15.80 -17.59
N GLY A 43 -0.79 -15.00 -18.22
CA GLY A 43 -0.71 -14.68 -19.64
C GLY A 43 0.12 -13.42 -19.93
N ALA A 44 0.04 -12.93 -21.16
CA ALA A 44 0.60 -11.63 -21.52
C ALA A 44 -0.09 -10.50 -20.72
N GLU A 45 0.68 -9.56 -20.18
CA GLU A 45 0.19 -8.45 -19.35
C GLU A 45 0.60 -7.10 -19.93
N ARG A 46 -0.27 -6.09 -19.85
CA ARG A 46 0.04 -4.69 -20.14
C ARG A 46 0.25 -3.91 -18.84
N ALA A 47 1.39 -3.24 -18.72
CA ALA A 47 1.64 -2.35 -17.59
C ALA A 47 0.85 -1.03 -17.75
N ARG A 48 0.22 -0.57 -16.67
CA ARG A 48 -0.50 0.71 -16.61
C ARG A 48 -0.09 1.49 -15.35
N VAL A 49 -0.04 2.81 -15.49
CA VAL A 49 0.09 3.80 -14.42
C VAL A 49 -0.90 4.94 -14.67
N PRO A 50 -1.26 5.76 -13.65
CA PRO A 50 -2.34 6.74 -13.75
C PRO A 50 -2.24 7.70 -14.94
N GLY A 51 -1.03 8.21 -15.22
CA GLY A 51 -0.84 9.31 -16.18
C GLY A 51 -1.07 10.68 -15.53
N PRO A 52 -1.13 11.79 -16.30
CA PRO A 52 -1.39 13.11 -15.75
C PRO A 52 -2.86 13.29 -15.35
N VAL A 53 -3.12 14.12 -14.34
CA VAL A 53 -4.47 14.63 -14.00
C VAL A 53 -5.11 15.29 -15.22
N ARG A 54 -6.41 15.04 -15.40
CA ARG A 54 -7.27 15.60 -16.45
C ARG A 54 -8.39 16.46 -15.88
N GLU A 55 -9.00 15.99 -14.81
CA GLU A 55 -10.16 16.63 -14.17
C GLU A 55 -10.12 16.34 -12.68
N VAL A 56 -10.67 17.28 -11.90
CA VAL A 56 -10.88 17.10 -10.47
C VAL A 56 -12.30 17.52 -10.13
N ASP A 57 -12.98 16.65 -9.38
CA ASP A 57 -14.35 16.82 -8.92
C ASP A 57 -14.36 16.83 -7.38
N PRO A 58 -14.35 18.03 -6.75
CA PRO A 58 -14.32 18.16 -5.31
C PRO A 58 -15.65 17.77 -4.66
N GLY A 59 -15.58 17.20 -3.46
CA GLY A 59 -16.74 16.88 -2.64
C GLY A 59 -16.39 16.86 -1.14
N PRO A 60 -17.37 16.56 -0.28
CA PRO A 60 -17.13 16.46 1.16
C PRO A 60 -16.05 15.44 1.48
N GLY A 61 -15.09 15.82 2.34
CA GLY A 61 -13.94 15.01 2.73
C GLY A 61 -12.88 14.86 1.65
N GLY A 62 -13.00 15.48 0.49
CA GLY A 62 -12.05 15.30 -0.61
C GLY A 62 -12.70 15.38 -1.97
N GLY A 63 -12.80 14.26 -2.69
CA GLY A 63 -13.35 14.23 -4.03
C GLY A 63 -12.73 13.16 -4.93
N VAL A 64 -12.86 13.37 -6.23
CA VAL A 64 -12.38 12.45 -7.27
C VAL A 64 -11.38 13.17 -8.17
N VAL A 65 -10.19 12.57 -8.34
CA VAL A 65 -9.16 13.02 -9.28
C VAL A 65 -9.12 12.06 -10.46
N ARG A 66 -9.46 12.54 -11.65
CA ARG A 66 -9.41 11.75 -12.88
C ARG A 66 -8.08 11.96 -13.56
N PHE A 67 -7.31 10.88 -13.69
CA PHE A 67 -6.08 10.83 -14.46
C PHE A 67 -6.37 10.32 -15.87
N ALA A 68 -5.41 10.47 -16.77
CA ALA A 68 -5.56 10.04 -18.16
C ALA A 68 -5.90 8.54 -18.34
N ARG A 69 -5.58 7.68 -17.35
CA ARG A 69 -5.75 6.22 -17.44
C ARG A 69 -6.27 5.58 -16.14
N SER A 70 -6.69 6.38 -15.16
CA SER A 70 -7.23 5.87 -13.90
C SER A 70 -8.02 6.96 -13.17
N GLU A 71 -8.81 6.56 -12.18
CA GLU A 71 -9.53 7.48 -11.30
C GLU A 71 -9.10 7.24 -9.84
N LEU A 72 -8.96 8.31 -9.06
CA LEU A 72 -8.66 8.25 -7.63
C LEU A 72 -9.78 8.94 -6.85
N ARG A 73 -10.47 8.19 -5.98
CA ARG A 73 -11.36 8.75 -4.97
C ARG A 73 -10.58 8.96 -3.67
N ILE A 74 -10.77 10.11 -3.03
CA ILE A 74 -10.25 10.41 -1.70
C ILE A 74 -11.39 10.86 -0.80
N THR A 75 -11.42 10.30 0.40
CA THR A 75 -12.36 10.67 1.45
C THR A 75 -11.64 10.73 2.79
N VAL A 76 -11.62 11.91 3.39
CA VAL A 76 -11.14 12.18 4.74
C VAL A 76 -12.33 12.37 5.66
N THR A 77 -12.35 11.68 6.78
CA THR A 77 -13.41 11.77 7.80
C THR A 77 -13.03 12.79 8.86
N ALA A 78 -14.00 13.31 9.60
CA ALA A 78 -13.74 14.28 10.68
C ALA A 78 -12.80 13.71 11.78
N GLY A 79 -12.78 12.39 11.94
CA GLY A 79 -11.87 11.69 12.86
C GLY A 79 -10.42 11.57 12.34
N GLY A 80 -10.13 12.01 11.12
CA GLY A 80 -8.81 11.93 10.49
C GLY A 80 -8.52 10.59 9.80
N ALA A 81 -9.52 9.72 9.62
CA ALA A 81 -9.35 8.53 8.80
C ALA A 81 -9.39 8.92 7.32
N VAL A 82 -8.48 8.34 6.53
CA VAL A 82 -8.39 8.60 5.09
C VAL A 82 -8.67 7.29 4.35
N PHE A 83 -9.70 7.30 3.52
CA PHE A 83 -9.90 6.33 2.46
C PHE A 83 -9.36 6.89 1.15
N TRP A 84 -8.67 6.04 0.39
CA TRP A 84 -8.48 6.28 -1.04
C TRP A 84 -8.66 4.99 -1.83
N GLY A 85 -9.32 5.13 -2.97
CA GLY A 85 -9.63 4.03 -3.87
C GLY A 85 -9.28 4.38 -5.29
N TRP A 86 -8.66 3.45 -6.00
CA TRP A 86 -8.37 3.60 -7.42
C TRP A 86 -9.41 2.84 -8.26
N ASP A 87 -9.77 3.39 -9.41
CA ASP A 87 -10.62 2.78 -10.43
C ASP A 87 -11.95 2.22 -9.89
N GLY A 88 -12.70 3.08 -9.20
CA GLY A 88 -14.01 2.72 -8.66
C GLY A 88 -13.98 1.84 -7.40
N ALA A 89 -12.81 1.57 -6.82
CA ALA A 89 -12.73 0.95 -5.50
C ALA A 89 -13.41 1.87 -4.47
N GLU A 90 -14.46 1.36 -3.83
CA GLU A 90 -15.22 2.06 -2.79
C GLU A 90 -14.87 1.53 -1.39
N PRO A 91 -15.05 2.33 -0.32
CA PRO A 91 -14.79 1.86 1.04
C PRO A 91 -15.76 0.77 1.50
N GLU A 92 -16.94 0.69 0.86
CA GLU A 92 -18.02 -0.23 1.18
C GLU A 92 -18.56 -0.92 -0.08
N PRO A 93 -19.07 -2.16 0.03
CA PRO A 93 -19.09 -3.01 1.22
C PRO A 93 -17.70 -3.61 1.50
N SER A 94 -17.33 -3.74 2.78
CA SER A 94 -16.08 -4.38 3.20
C SER A 94 -16.33 -5.35 4.35
N TYR A 95 -15.94 -6.61 4.19
CA TYR A 95 -16.06 -7.62 5.25
C TYR A 95 -15.21 -7.29 6.50
N ALA A 96 -14.24 -6.39 6.35
CA ALA A 96 -13.34 -5.98 7.43
C ALA A 96 -13.89 -4.79 8.24
N LEU A 97 -14.97 -4.16 7.78
CA LEU A 97 -15.66 -3.09 8.50
C LEU A 97 -16.87 -3.69 9.23
N ALA A 98 -16.90 -3.54 10.55
CA ALA A 98 -18.02 -4.01 11.37
C ALA A 98 -19.27 -3.13 11.21
N ASP A 99 -19.06 -1.83 11.00
CA ASP A 99 -20.08 -0.80 10.85
C ASP A 99 -19.85 -0.01 9.56
N ARG A 100 -20.75 0.95 9.28
CA ARG A 100 -20.60 1.85 8.14
C ARG A 100 -19.34 2.70 8.21
N CYS A 101 -18.80 3.06 7.05
CA CYS A 101 -17.70 4.00 6.91
C CYS A 101 -18.06 5.34 7.57
N PRO A 102 -17.16 5.95 8.37
CA PRO A 102 -17.45 7.23 9.00
C PRO A 102 -17.75 8.31 7.96
N VAL A 103 -18.63 9.26 8.33
CA VAL A 103 -19.07 10.32 7.43
C VAL A 103 -17.86 11.18 7.00
N PRO A 104 -17.76 11.54 5.70
CA PRO A 104 -16.74 12.47 5.22
C PRO A 104 -16.78 13.80 5.98
N ASP A 105 -15.62 14.41 6.23
CA ASP A 105 -15.56 15.73 6.86
C ASP A 105 -16.11 16.80 5.90
N PRO A 106 -17.24 17.47 6.22
CA PRO A 106 -17.81 18.47 5.33
C PRO A 106 -16.95 19.73 5.19
N ARG A 107 -15.95 19.92 6.07
CA ARG A 107 -15.04 21.07 6.05
C ARG A 107 -13.81 20.82 5.19
N ALA A 108 -13.48 19.55 4.94
CA ALA A 108 -12.34 19.17 4.13
C ALA A 108 -12.78 19.04 2.68
N VAL A 109 -12.17 19.81 1.78
CA VAL A 109 -12.47 19.80 0.35
C VAL A 109 -11.15 19.62 -0.40
N LEU A 110 -11.22 19.01 -1.58
CA LEU A 110 -10.09 18.89 -2.48
C LEU A 110 -9.84 20.22 -3.22
N GLU A 111 -8.67 20.80 -2.97
CA GLU A 111 -8.26 22.11 -3.47
C GLU A 111 -6.94 22.02 -4.25
N PRO A 112 -6.68 22.94 -5.20
CA PRO A 112 -5.38 23.03 -5.85
C PRO A 112 -4.25 23.28 -4.85
N ASP A 113 -3.08 22.71 -5.13
CA ASP A 113 -1.84 22.92 -4.38
C ASP A 113 -0.68 23.29 -5.33
N LYS A 114 0.50 23.54 -4.78
CA LYS A 114 1.73 23.80 -5.54
C LYS A 114 2.07 22.68 -6.53
N ASP A 115 2.87 23.02 -7.54
CA ASP A 115 3.40 22.07 -8.54
C ASP A 115 2.33 21.29 -9.32
N GLY A 116 1.11 21.84 -9.41
CA GLY A 116 -0.04 21.20 -10.05
C GLY A 116 -0.56 19.98 -9.28
N ALA A 117 -0.23 19.89 -8.00
CA ALA A 117 -0.83 18.95 -7.07
C ALA A 117 -2.20 19.44 -6.59
N TRP A 118 -2.88 18.59 -5.85
CA TRP A 118 -4.14 18.86 -5.18
C TRP A 118 -4.02 18.41 -3.74
N ARG A 119 -4.74 19.04 -2.82
CA ARG A 119 -4.68 18.67 -1.40
C ARG A 119 -6.05 18.67 -0.77
N VAL A 120 -6.20 17.85 0.25
CA VAL A 120 -7.31 17.87 1.20
C VAL A 120 -6.71 18.19 2.56
N VAL A 121 -7.14 19.31 3.14
CA VAL A 121 -6.71 19.73 4.48
C VAL A 121 -7.86 19.48 5.45
N ALA A 122 -7.66 18.56 6.39
CA ALA A 122 -8.56 18.30 7.49
C ALA A 122 -7.85 18.63 8.83
N GLU A 123 -8.62 18.76 9.90
CA GLU A 123 -8.10 19.12 11.24
C GLU A 123 -6.94 18.21 11.68
N ARG A 124 -7.00 16.92 11.33
CA ARG A 124 -6.07 15.89 11.84
C ARG A 124 -5.07 15.37 10.80
N VAL A 125 -5.26 15.69 9.52
CA VAL A 125 -4.44 15.13 8.43
C VAL A 125 -4.49 16.03 7.20
N THR A 126 -3.38 16.14 6.49
CA THR A 126 -3.35 16.68 5.13
C THR A 126 -3.00 15.56 4.16
N VAL A 127 -3.77 15.45 3.08
CA VAL A 127 -3.51 14.50 1.99
C VAL A 127 -3.18 15.30 0.74
N ILE A 128 -2.05 15.04 0.10
CA ILE A 128 -1.64 15.72 -1.14
C ILE A 128 -1.57 14.69 -2.26
N VAL A 129 -2.15 15.01 -3.41
CA VAL A 129 -2.15 14.21 -4.64
C VAL A 129 -1.33 14.94 -5.68
N SER A 130 -0.22 14.34 -6.08
CA SER A 130 0.58 14.88 -7.18
C SER A 130 -0.13 14.75 -8.53
N ARG A 131 0.33 15.54 -9.51
CA ARG A 131 -0.11 15.52 -10.91
C ARG A 131 -0.09 14.13 -11.56
N HIS A 132 0.71 13.19 -11.04
CA HIS A 132 0.91 11.86 -11.63
C HIS A 132 0.44 10.70 -10.72
N GLY A 133 -0.28 11.00 -9.64
CA GLY A 133 -0.93 9.98 -8.83
C GLY A 133 -0.12 9.45 -7.65
N ALA A 134 0.99 10.09 -7.29
CA ALA A 134 1.59 9.92 -5.97
C ALA A 134 0.73 10.60 -4.90
N ILE A 135 0.63 10.01 -3.71
CA ILE A 135 -0.17 10.52 -2.59
C ILE A 135 0.75 10.73 -1.38
N GLU A 136 0.73 11.90 -0.79
CA GLU A 136 1.44 12.20 0.46
C GLU A 136 0.43 12.35 1.59
N VAL A 137 0.75 11.79 2.75
CA VAL A 137 -0.03 11.97 3.97
C VAL A 137 0.84 12.69 4.99
N GLN A 138 0.36 13.83 5.46
CA GLN A 138 1.09 14.71 6.36
C GLN A 138 0.29 14.96 7.65
N THR A 139 0.99 15.23 8.73
CA THR A 139 0.38 15.77 9.95
C THR A 139 -0.20 17.18 9.69
N PRO A 140 -1.05 17.71 10.58
CA PRO A 140 -1.50 19.10 10.48
C PRO A 140 -0.36 20.13 10.46
N GLY A 141 0.80 19.79 11.05
CA GLY A 141 2.01 20.62 11.03
C GLY A 141 2.88 20.44 9.79
N GLY A 142 2.43 19.70 8.76
CA GLY A 142 3.15 19.50 7.50
C GLY A 142 4.26 18.45 7.54
N VAL A 143 4.34 17.64 8.60
CA VAL A 143 5.34 16.56 8.70
C VAL A 143 4.86 15.37 7.87
N LEU A 144 5.67 14.92 6.91
CA LEU A 144 5.37 13.76 6.06
C LEU A 144 5.35 12.46 6.89
N LEU A 145 4.21 11.79 6.91
CA LEU A 145 4.03 10.48 7.56
C LEU A 145 4.36 9.33 6.61
N ARG A 146 3.85 9.42 5.37
CA ARG A 146 4.12 8.45 4.31
C ARG A 146 3.86 9.06 2.94
N ARG A 147 4.56 8.54 1.93
CA ARG A 147 4.35 8.88 0.52
C ARG A 147 4.11 7.62 -0.28
N GLU A 148 2.97 7.56 -0.91
CA GLU A 148 2.59 6.52 -1.86
C GLU A 148 3.03 6.92 -3.25
N LEU A 149 3.86 6.10 -3.90
CA LEU A 149 4.21 6.27 -5.31
C LEU A 149 2.98 5.97 -6.19
N PRO A 150 2.93 6.44 -7.46
CA PRO A 150 1.83 6.08 -8.34
C PRO A 150 1.69 4.55 -8.45
N PRO A 151 0.48 3.99 -8.28
CA PRO A 151 0.26 2.56 -8.40
C PRO A 151 0.62 2.04 -9.78
N ARG A 152 0.96 0.75 -9.83
CA ARG A 152 1.22 0.02 -11.06
C ARG A 152 0.25 -1.13 -11.18
N TRP A 153 -0.40 -1.23 -12.34
CA TRP A 153 -1.26 -2.36 -12.69
C TRP A 153 -0.63 -3.18 -13.80
N TRP A 154 -0.92 -4.47 -13.79
CA TRP A 154 -0.64 -5.38 -14.88
C TRP A 154 -1.96 -6.04 -15.29
N GLU A 155 -2.47 -5.59 -16.42
CA GLU A 155 -3.77 -6.02 -16.97
C GLU A 155 -3.54 -7.21 -17.91
N PRO A 156 -4.23 -8.35 -17.73
CA PRO A 156 -4.16 -9.47 -18.67
C PRO A 156 -4.64 -9.07 -20.07
N ALA A 157 -3.93 -9.48 -21.10
CA ALA A 157 -4.29 -9.20 -22.50
C ALA A 157 -5.64 -9.83 -22.90
N ALA A 158 -6.00 -10.96 -22.29
CA ALA A 158 -7.27 -11.64 -22.50
C ALA A 158 -8.44 -11.02 -21.71
N GLY A 159 -8.21 -9.93 -20.97
CA GLY A 159 -9.17 -9.35 -20.03
C GLY A 159 -9.21 -10.09 -18.69
N GLY A 160 -9.86 -9.48 -17.70
CA GLY A 160 -9.96 -9.98 -16.33
C GLY A 160 -9.36 -9.04 -15.28
N GLY A 161 -9.36 -9.49 -14.02
CA GLY A 161 -8.87 -8.70 -12.89
C GLY A 161 -7.37 -8.39 -13.01
N ALA A 162 -7.02 -7.11 -12.95
CA ALA A 162 -5.63 -6.69 -12.95
C ALA A 162 -5.00 -6.94 -11.57
N ARG A 163 -3.77 -7.46 -11.57
CA ARG A 163 -2.95 -7.36 -10.36
C ARG A 163 -2.38 -5.95 -10.26
N TRP A 164 -2.18 -5.48 -9.05
CA TRP A 164 -1.64 -4.15 -8.79
C TRP A 164 -0.58 -4.18 -7.71
N MET A 165 0.25 -3.13 -7.69
CA MET A 165 1.25 -2.88 -6.67
C MET A 165 1.22 -1.41 -6.29
N GLN A 166 1.22 -1.17 -4.99
CA GLN A 166 1.42 0.14 -4.38
C GLN A 166 2.74 0.10 -3.61
N ARG A 167 3.55 1.14 -3.74
CA ARG A 167 4.82 1.27 -3.03
C ARG A 167 4.78 2.53 -2.18
N SER A 168 5.01 2.34 -0.89
CA SER A 168 5.07 3.41 0.10
C SER A 168 6.52 3.73 0.46
N GLU A 169 6.84 5.01 0.56
CA GLU A 169 8.05 5.58 1.13
C GLU A 169 7.71 6.12 2.52
N VAL A 170 8.51 5.77 3.52
CA VAL A 170 8.35 6.18 4.92
C VAL A 170 9.70 6.67 5.46
N GLY A 171 9.70 7.31 6.63
CA GLY A 171 10.92 7.68 7.34
C GLY A 171 11.86 6.47 7.53
N ALA A 172 13.17 6.71 7.47
CA ALA A 172 14.18 5.64 7.61
C ALA A 172 14.15 4.96 8.99
N ASP A 173 13.65 5.67 9.99
CA ASP A 173 13.44 5.23 11.36
C ASP A 173 12.07 4.58 11.58
N ALA A 174 11.20 4.55 10.57
CA ALA A 174 9.89 3.91 10.67
C ALA A 174 10.02 2.44 11.07
N ARG A 175 9.06 1.99 11.87
CA ARG A 175 8.95 0.60 12.33
C ARG A 175 7.54 0.11 12.03
N PHE A 176 7.45 -1.12 11.54
CA PHE A 176 6.18 -1.74 11.17
C PHE A 176 5.85 -2.83 12.18
N PHE A 177 4.65 -2.76 12.76
CA PHE A 177 4.13 -3.72 13.72
C PHE A 177 2.75 -4.19 13.26
N GLY A 178 2.29 -5.34 13.78
CA GLY A 178 1.01 -5.94 13.41
C GLY A 178 1.14 -7.02 12.33
N LEU A 179 0.18 -7.05 11.40
CA LEU A 179 -0.02 -8.10 10.36
C LEU A 179 -0.67 -9.40 10.84
N GLY A 180 -1.33 -9.39 11.99
CA GLY A 180 -2.07 -10.54 12.52
C GLY A 180 -1.16 -11.59 13.17
N GLY A 181 -1.61 -12.85 13.25
CA GLY A 181 -0.93 -13.95 13.97
C GLY A 181 0.42 -14.37 13.38
N ARG A 182 1.41 -13.48 13.41
CA ARG A 182 2.76 -13.64 12.88
C ARG A 182 3.81 -13.15 13.86
#